data_AF-A0A9D9T7B3-F1
#
_entry.id   AF-A0A9D9T7B3-F1
#
_cell.length_a   1.000
_cell.length_b   1.000
_cell.length_c   1.000
_cell.angle_alpha   90.00
_cell.angle_beta   90.00
_cell.angle_gamma   90.00
#
_symmetry.space_group_name_H-M   'P 1'
#
loop_
_entity.id
_entity.type
_entity.pdbx_description
1 polymer ?
#
loop_
_entity_poly.entity_id
_entity_poly.type
_entity_poly.pdbx_seq_one_letter_code
_entity_poly.pdbx_strand_id
1 'polypeptide(L)'
;MATLNGQQQAQLSIEKLDSWIVKRDAAGDWKKYWNAEEDKLNRSLLADECDFGRSATGQNPKIKRKIESLDKRLRITRSKWQGDHIQVVIRNAADLDVQAIQMLLEPWLDARLEEWHALPESQRKPNLSNNGCKINVYELAVAIGMKRSQGKQLIVETSLRSAINAVATLQGLDPIDVNDQFDADDAVVRKRIARVASDRNDLARTLAEREAVVERQRLRIYSLEEQLRVRNETGMLFREECE
;
A
#
# COMPACT_ATOMS: atom_id res chain seq x y z
N MET A 1 -3.61 7.85 52.51
CA MET A 1 -3.09 7.16 51.30
C MET A 1 -2.69 8.24 50.31
N ALA A 2 -1.42 8.28 49.88
CA ALA A 2 -0.94 9.31 48.96
C ALA A 2 -1.58 9.09 47.57
N THR A 3 -2.41 10.03 47.13
CA THR A 3 -2.96 10.05 45.78
C THR A 3 -1.82 10.31 44.79
N LEU A 4 -1.55 9.34 43.92
CA LEU A 4 -0.58 9.47 42.83
C LEU A 4 -0.91 10.69 41.97
N ASN A 5 0.11 11.50 41.65
CA ASN A 5 -0.05 12.64 40.73
C ASN A 5 -0.42 12.13 39.32
N GLY A 6 -1.13 12.95 38.52
CA GLY A 6 -1.56 12.59 37.16
C GLY A 6 -0.41 12.13 36.25
N GLN A 7 0.81 12.65 36.44
CA GLN A 7 2.00 12.16 35.73
C GLN A 7 2.41 10.73 36.16
N GLN A 8 2.30 10.42 37.46
CA GLN A 8 2.61 9.09 37.99
C GLN A 8 1.57 8.06 37.55
N GLN A 9 0.29 8.43 37.52
CA GLN A 9 -0.77 7.57 36.96
C GLN A 9 -0.58 7.32 35.46
N ALA A 10 -0.16 8.34 34.71
CA ALA A 10 0.14 8.20 33.29
C ALA A 10 1.32 7.23 33.04
N GLN A 11 2.35 7.29 33.87
CA GLN A 11 3.50 6.39 33.79
C GLN A 11 3.12 4.94 34.15
N LEU A 12 2.37 4.76 35.24
CA LEU A 12 1.85 3.44 35.64
C LEU A 12 1.00 2.81 34.54
N SER A 13 0.17 3.59 33.85
CA SER A 13 -0.66 3.11 32.74
C SER A 13 0.17 2.63 31.54
N ILE A 14 1.32 3.28 31.27
CA ILE A 14 2.26 2.86 30.22
C ILE A 14 2.92 1.53 30.60
N GLU A 15 3.34 1.38 31.85
CA GLU A 15 3.95 0.14 32.35
C GLU A 15 2.98 -1.03 32.35
N LYS A 16 1.71 -0.80 32.71
CA LYS A 16 0.64 -1.79 32.58
C LYS A 16 0.46 -2.22 31.12
N LEU A 17 0.44 -1.26 30.18
CA LEU A 17 0.33 -1.56 28.75
C LEU A 17 1.51 -2.39 28.24
N ASP A 18 2.75 -2.02 28.60
CA ASP A 18 3.94 -2.75 28.17
C ASP A 18 3.95 -4.19 28.71
N SER A 19 3.59 -4.35 29.98
CA SER A 19 3.46 -5.68 30.61
C SER A 19 2.38 -6.53 29.93
N TRP A 20 1.27 -5.91 29.54
CA TRP A 20 0.20 -6.58 28.81
C TRP A 20 0.63 -7.00 27.40
N ILE A 21 1.36 -6.15 26.66
CA ILE A 21 1.89 -6.48 25.33
C ILE A 21 2.80 -7.70 25.39
N VAL A 22 3.72 -7.76 26.36
CA VAL A 22 4.64 -8.90 26.53
C VAL A 22 3.87 -10.19 26.81
N LYS A 23 2.86 -10.15 27.69
CA LYS A 23 2.01 -11.31 27.98
C LYS A 23 1.27 -11.81 26.74
N ARG A 24 0.74 -10.90 25.92
CA ARG A 24 -0.01 -11.26 24.70
C ARG A 24 0.90 -11.70 23.55
N ASP A 25 2.11 -11.15 23.45
CA ASP A 25 3.12 -11.65 22.52
C ASP A 25 3.53 -13.09 22.84
N ALA A 26 3.62 -13.45 24.13
CA ALA A 26 3.88 -14.83 24.55
C ALA A 26 2.68 -15.76 24.33
N ALA A 27 1.45 -15.27 24.51
CA ALA A 27 0.23 -16.04 24.33
C ALA A 27 -0.18 -16.22 22.85
N GLY A 28 0.21 -15.28 21.98
CA GLY A 28 -0.12 -15.33 20.55
C GLY A 28 -1.63 -15.20 20.26
N ASP A 29 -2.42 -14.61 21.14
CA ASP A 29 -3.88 -14.56 21.08
C ASP A 29 -4.43 -13.22 20.52
N TRP A 30 -3.61 -12.48 19.77
CA TRP A 30 -3.92 -11.15 19.25
C TRP A 30 -5.23 -11.06 18.44
N LYS A 31 -5.65 -12.17 17.80
CA LYS A 31 -6.91 -12.26 17.04
C LYS A 31 -8.14 -11.89 17.88
N LYS A 32 -8.14 -12.19 19.19
CA LYS A 32 -9.25 -11.89 20.12
C LYS A 32 -9.44 -10.39 20.33
N TYR A 33 -8.36 -9.62 20.25
CA TYR A 33 -8.32 -8.20 20.57
C TYR A 33 -8.43 -7.30 19.34
N TRP A 34 -8.53 -7.90 18.15
CA TRP A 34 -8.63 -7.19 16.89
C TRP A 34 -10.08 -6.82 16.57
N ASN A 35 -10.33 -5.55 16.28
CA ASN A 35 -11.60 -5.11 15.71
C ASN A 35 -11.54 -5.26 14.17
N ALA A 36 -12.31 -6.22 13.64
CA ALA A 36 -12.36 -6.48 12.20
C ALA A 36 -12.99 -5.35 11.39
N GLU A 37 -13.90 -4.57 11.97
CA GLU A 37 -14.61 -3.47 11.28
C GLU A 37 -13.73 -2.23 11.15
N GLU A 38 -12.98 -1.90 12.20
CA GLU A 38 -12.12 -0.69 12.25
C GLU A 38 -10.68 -0.94 11.81
N ASP A 39 -10.33 -2.21 11.53
CA ASP A 39 -8.98 -2.66 11.16
C ASP A 39 -7.89 -2.23 12.16
N LYS A 40 -8.22 -2.24 13.46
CA LYS A 40 -7.39 -1.77 14.58
C LYS A 40 -7.65 -2.59 15.84
N LEU A 41 -6.79 -2.47 16.85
CA LEU A 41 -7.05 -3.05 18.16
C LEU A 41 -8.26 -2.41 18.83
N ASN A 42 -9.07 -3.23 19.50
CA ASN A 42 -10.19 -2.76 20.30
C ASN A 42 -9.66 -2.04 21.56
N ARG A 43 -9.67 -0.71 21.50
CA ARG A 43 -9.15 0.17 22.56
C ARG A 43 -9.93 0.05 23.87
N SER A 44 -11.22 -0.26 23.80
CA SER A 44 -12.07 -0.46 24.98
C SER A 44 -11.68 -1.75 25.71
N LEU A 45 -11.55 -2.86 24.98
CA LEU A 45 -11.09 -4.14 25.55
C LEU A 45 -9.67 -4.02 26.11
N LEU A 46 -8.78 -3.32 25.40
CA LEU A 46 -7.41 -3.08 25.85
C LEU A 46 -7.38 -2.28 27.16
N ALA A 47 -8.18 -1.21 27.27
CA ALA A 47 -8.25 -0.40 28.48
C ALA A 47 -8.81 -1.20 29.67
N ASP A 48 -9.85 -2.01 29.42
CA ASP A 48 -10.47 -2.84 30.45
C ASP A 48 -9.50 -3.94 30.94
N GLU A 49 -8.72 -4.56 30.05
CA GLU A 49 -7.73 -5.60 30.39
C GLU A 49 -6.45 -5.05 31.03
N CYS A 50 -6.01 -3.86 30.61
CA CYS A 50 -4.85 -3.20 31.20
C CYS A 50 -5.21 -2.42 32.47
N ASP A 51 -6.47 -2.45 32.91
CA ASP A 51 -6.95 -1.79 34.13
C ASP A 51 -6.54 -0.31 34.21
N PHE A 52 -6.77 0.41 33.11
CA PHE A 52 -6.60 1.87 33.06
C PHE A 52 -7.80 2.55 32.39
N GLY A 53 -8.09 3.78 32.78
CA GLY A 53 -9.28 4.49 32.30
C GLY A 53 -9.30 4.65 30.78
N ARG A 54 -10.46 4.39 30.15
CA ARG A 54 -10.64 4.48 28.68
C ARG A 54 -10.19 5.82 28.10
N SER A 55 -10.34 6.91 28.85
CA SER A 55 -9.86 8.25 28.47
C SER A 55 -8.36 8.32 28.24
N ALA A 56 -7.56 7.48 28.92
CA ALA A 56 -6.11 7.45 28.78
C ALA A 56 -5.66 6.99 27.38
N THR A 57 -6.45 6.16 26.69
CA THR A 57 -6.16 5.76 25.30
C THR A 57 -6.20 6.93 24.32
N GLY A 58 -7.03 7.96 24.60
CA GLY A 58 -7.21 9.14 23.77
C GLY A 58 -6.38 10.34 24.23
N GLN A 59 -6.27 10.57 25.54
CA GLN A 59 -5.66 11.77 26.11
C GLN A 59 -4.15 11.66 26.32
N ASN A 60 -3.61 10.46 26.57
CA ASN A 60 -2.17 10.30 26.79
C ASN A 60 -1.45 10.05 25.44
N PRO A 61 -0.65 11.00 24.94
CA PRO A 61 0.00 10.86 23.64
C PRO A 61 1.00 9.70 23.58
N LYS A 62 1.60 9.31 24.72
CA LYS A 62 2.53 8.18 24.78
C LYS A 62 1.81 6.85 24.60
N ILE A 63 0.67 6.67 25.29
CA ILE A 63 -0.18 5.48 25.14
C ILE A 63 -0.72 5.39 23.72
N LYS A 64 -1.23 6.50 23.18
CA LYS A 64 -1.71 6.57 21.80
C LYS A 64 -0.66 6.14 20.79
N ARG A 65 0.57 6.68 20.87
CA ARG A 65 1.68 6.29 19.97
C ARG A 65 2.06 4.81 20.11
N LYS A 66 2.03 4.25 21.32
CA LYS A 66 2.30 2.83 21.55
C LYS A 66 1.23 1.94 20.92
N ILE A 67 -0.06 2.28 21.11
CA ILE A 67 -1.18 1.56 20.48
C ILE A 67 -1.08 1.65 18.96
N GLU A 68 -0.80 2.83 18.39
CA GLU A 68 -0.65 3.00 16.93
C GLU A 68 0.55 2.21 16.37
N SER A 69 1.66 2.12 17.11
CA SER A 69 2.81 1.29 16.75
C SER A 69 2.44 -0.20 16.77
N LEU A 70 1.69 -0.62 17.80
CA LEU A 70 1.21 -1.98 17.95
C LEU A 70 0.21 -2.35 16.85
N ASP A 71 -0.72 -1.47 16.51
CA ASP A 71 -1.67 -1.62 15.39
C ASP A 71 -0.91 -1.87 14.08
N LYS A 72 0.11 -1.05 13.77
CA LYS A 72 0.94 -1.23 12.56
C LYS A 72 1.66 -2.59 12.56
N ARG A 73 2.27 -2.98 13.68
CA ARG A 73 2.96 -4.27 13.83
C ARG A 73 2.00 -5.43 13.61
N LEU A 74 0.84 -5.39 14.25
CA LEU A 74 -0.16 -6.44 14.17
C LEU A 74 -0.84 -6.48 12.81
N ARG A 75 -0.99 -5.36 12.10
CA ARG A 75 -1.51 -5.32 10.72
C ARG A 75 -0.58 -6.04 9.74
N ILE A 76 0.73 -5.84 9.87
CA ILE A 76 1.74 -6.57 9.07
C ILE A 76 1.76 -8.05 9.46
N THR A 77 1.61 -8.35 10.75
CA THR A 77 1.63 -9.74 11.19
C THR A 77 0.35 -10.44 10.75
N ARG A 78 -0.82 -9.78 10.82
CA ARG A 78 -2.17 -10.26 10.45
C ARG A 78 -2.19 -10.92 9.08
N SER A 79 -1.48 -10.39 8.08
CA SER A 79 -1.39 -11.03 6.76
C SER A 79 -0.93 -12.50 6.83
N LYS A 80 -0.21 -12.91 7.89
CA LYS A 80 0.21 -14.29 8.17
C LYS A 80 -0.80 -15.12 8.99
N TRP A 81 -1.72 -14.50 9.74
CA TRP A 81 -2.79 -15.17 10.52
C TRP A 81 -3.93 -15.62 9.61
N GLN A 82 -3.98 -15.04 8.40
CA GLN A 82 -4.99 -15.24 7.39
C GLN A 82 -4.70 -16.45 6.49
N GLY A 83 -4.22 -17.56 7.06
CA GLY A 83 -4.26 -18.88 6.41
C GLY A 83 -5.70 -19.42 6.20
N ASP A 84 -6.71 -18.70 6.68
CA ASP A 84 -8.13 -19.09 6.70
C ASP A 84 -9.05 -18.03 6.05
N HIS A 85 -8.51 -17.13 5.23
CA HIS A 85 -9.25 -15.99 4.67
C HIS A 85 -10.07 -16.27 3.40
N ILE A 86 -10.63 -17.47 3.26
CA ILE A 86 -11.53 -17.75 2.12
C ILE A 86 -12.92 -17.09 2.31
N GLN A 87 -13.37 -16.81 3.54
CA GLN A 87 -14.77 -16.38 3.75
C GLN A 87 -15.04 -14.89 4.05
N VAL A 88 -14.05 -14.10 4.51
CA VAL A 88 -14.34 -12.71 4.98
C VAL A 88 -13.98 -11.63 3.94
N VAL A 89 -13.30 -11.96 2.85
CA VAL A 89 -12.89 -10.98 1.81
C VAL A 89 -14.05 -10.54 0.90
N ILE A 90 -15.20 -11.22 0.95
CA ILE A 90 -16.29 -11.02 -0.03
C ILE A 90 -17.06 -9.70 0.17
N ARG A 91 -16.81 -8.90 1.23
CA ARG A 91 -17.60 -7.66 1.47
C ARG A 91 -17.10 -6.39 0.78
N ASN A 92 -15.81 -6.25 0.46
CA ASN A 92 -15.30 -5.06 -0.23
C ASN A 92 -14.38 -5.45 -1.40
N ALA A 93 -15.00 -5.96 -2.46
CA ALA A 93 -14.36 -6.34 -3.72
C ALA A 93 -13.94 -5.12 -4.58
N ALA A 94 -13.24 -4.15 -4.00
CA ALA A 94 -12.59 -3.06 -4.73
C ALA A 94 -11.10 -3.39 -4.99
N ASP A 95 -10.41 -4.02 -4.04
CA ASP A 95 -8.96 -4.28 -4.12
C ASP A 95 -8.63 -5.74 -3.75
N LEU A 96 -8.98 -6.71 -4.61
CA LEU A 96 -8.38 -8.04 -4.49
C LEU A 96 -6.97 -8.00 -5.09
N ASP A 97 -5.97 -8.36 -4.28
CA ASP A 97 -4.59 -8.55 -4.74
C ASP A 97 -4.50 -9.76 -5.69
N VAL A 98 -3.61 -9.69 -6.68
CA VAL A 98 -3.39 -10.74 -7.68
C VAL A 98 -3.06 -12.07 -7.02
N GLN A 99 -2.27 -12.04 -5.94
CA GLN A 99 -1.92 -13.23 -5.17
C GLN A 99 -3.15 -13.85 -4.48
N ALA A 100 -4.06 -13.02 -3.96
CA ALA A 100 -5.30 -13.51 -3.33
C ALA A 100 -6.24 -14.14 -4.37
N ILE A 101 -6.30 -13.58 -5.57
CA ILE A 101 -7.06 -14.17 -6.68
C ILE A 101 -6.47 -15.51 -7.08
N GLN A 102 -5.14 -15.62 -7.17
CA GLN A 102 -4.47 -16.88 -7.48
C GLN A 102 -4.77 -17.97 -6.45
N MET A 103 -4.75 -17.63 -5.15
CA MET A 103 -5.10 -18.57 -4.08
C MET A 103 -6.56 -19.08 -4.14
N LEU A 104 -7.46 -18.35 -4.78
CA LEU A 104 -8.84 -18.80 -5.02
C LEU A 104 -8.97 -19.57 -6.34
N LEU A 105 -8.24 -19.12 -7.36
CA LEU A 105 -8.29 -19.66 -8.72
C LEU A 105 -7.68 -21.05 -8.81
N GLU A 106 -6.47 -21.27 -8.29
CA GLU A 106 -5.74 -22.54 -8.44
C GLU A 106 -6.53 -23.72 -7.82
N PRO A 107 -6.99 -23.65 -6.55
CA PRO A 107 -7.76 -24.76 -5.98
C PRO A 107 -9.09 -25.01 -6.70
N TRP A 108 -9.71 -23.96 -7.23
CA TRP A 108 -10.94 -24.09 -8.00
C TRP A 108 -10.68 -24.77 -9.36
N LEU A 109 -9.59 -24.43 -10.04
CA LEU A 109 -9.18 -25.08 -11.29
C LEU A 109 -8.80 -26.54 -11.07
N ASP A 110 -8.08 -26.85 -9.99
CA ASP A 110 -7.70 -28.22 -9.62
C ASP A 110 -8.94 -29.09 -9.39
N ALA A 111 -9.92 -28.59 -8.62
CA ALA A 111 -11.17 -29.31 -8.41
C ALA A 111 -11.93 -29.59 -9.72
N ARG A 112 -11.93 -28.63 -10.66
CA ARG A 112 -12.54 -28.82 -11.99
C ARG A 112 -11.76 -29.81 -12.84
N LEU A 113 -10.43 -29.78 -12.79
CA LEU A 113 -9.61 -30.76 -13.47
C LEU A 113 -9.87 -32.17 -12.92
N GLU A 114 -9.98 -32.33 -11.61
CA GLU A 114 -10.27 -33.62 -10.98
C GLU A 114 -11.65 -34.17 -11.40
N GLU A 115 -12.69 -33.33 -11.37
CA GLU A 115 -14.02 -33.67 -11.89
C GLU A 115 -13.97 -34.12 -13.37
N TRP A 116 -13.17 -33.42 -14.18
CA TRP A 116 -13.01 -33.74 -15.61
C TRP A 116 -12.23 -35.04 -15.82
N HIS A 117 -11.18 -35.29 -15.04
CA HIS A 117 -10.38 -36.51 -15.10
C HIS A 117 -11.13 -37.75 -14.59
N ALA A 118 -12.02 -37.58 -13.61
CA ALA A 118 -12.87 -38.65 -13.07
C ALA A 118 -13.86 -39.20 -14.11
N LEU A 119 -14.18 -38.42 -15.15
CA LEU A 119 -14.99 -38.88 -16.26
C LEU A 119 -14.19 -39.77 -17.22
N PRO A 120 -14.78 -40.86 -17.73
CA PRO A 120 -14.18 -41.68 -18.80
C PRO A 120 -13.86 -40.82 -20.04
N GLU A 121 -12.75 -41.12 -20.72
CA GLU A 121 -12.24 -40.32 -21.85
C GLU A 121 -13.27 -40.06 -22.94
N SER A 122 -14.15 -41.02 -23.22
CA SER A 122 -15.20 -40.92 -24.23
C SER A 122 -16.33 -39.93 -23.88
N GLN A 123 -16.42 -39.48 -22.63
CA GLN A 123 -17.46 -38.59 -22.13
C GLN A 123 -16.92 -37.24 -21.62
N ARG A 124 -15.60 -37.02 -21.70
CA ARG A 124 -14.98 -35.77 -21.25
C ARG A 124 -15.47 -34.60 -22.08
N LYS A 125 -16.23 -33.71 -21.45
CA LYS A 125 -16.64 -32.42 -22.00
C LYS A 125 -15.98 -31.30 -21.20
N PRO A 126 -15.60 -30.18 -21.82
CA PRO A 126 -15.05 -29.05 -21.09
C PRO A 126 -16.02 -28.61 -19.99
N ASN A 127 -15.52 -28.50 -18.77
CA ASN A 127 -16.32 -28.09 -17.61
C ASN A 127 -16.00 -26.66 -17.14
N LEU A 128 -15.03 -26.01 -17.78
CA LEU A 128 -14.83 -24.57 -17.65
C LEU A 128 -15.94 -23.79 -18.36
N SER A 129 -16.35 -22.66 -17.76
CA SER A 129 -17.31 -21.73 -18.35
C SER A 129 -16.85 -21.27 -19.74
N ASN A 130 -17.59 -21.64 -20.78
CA ASN A 130 -17.24 -21.36 -22.17
C ASN A 130 -18.47 -20.92 -22.97
N ASN A 131 -18.23 -20.26 -24.10
CA ASN A 131 -19.23 -19.93 -25.11
C ASN A 131 -19.00 -20.81 -26.36
N GLY A 132 -19.03 -22.14 -26.18
CA GLY A 132 -18.76 -23.11 -27.24
C GLY A 132 -17.30 -23.54 -27.25
N CYS A 133 -16.43 -22.81 -27.96
CA CYS A 133 -15.00 -23.12 -28.05
C CYS A 133 -14.11 -22.19 -27.22
N LYS A 134 -14.60 -20.98 -26.89
CA LYS A 134 -13.82 -19.95 -26.16
C LYS A 134 -14.24 -19.83 -24.71
N ILE A 135 -13.26 -19.65 -23.82
CA ILE A 135 -13.52 -19.42 -22.39
C ILE A 135 -14.27 -18.11 -22.17
N ASN A 136 -15.31 -18.18 -21.33
CA ASN A 136 -16.03 -17.03 -20.85
C ASN A 136 -15.46 -16.58 -19.50
N VAL A 137 -14.44 -15.73 -19.55
CA VAL A 137 -13.66 -15.27 -18.38
C VAL A 137 -14.53 -14.56 -17.34
N TYR A 138 -15.58 -13.86 -17.79
CA TYR A 138 -16.47 -13.10 -16.91
C TYR A 138 -17.40 -14.00 -16.11
N GLU A 139 -17.94 -15.06 -16.72
CA GLU A 139 -18.73 -16.07 -16.01
C GLU A 139 -17.85 -16.95 -15.12
N LEU A 140 -16.61 -17.23 -15.55
CA LEU A 140 -15.61 -17.92 -14.74
C LEU A 140 -15.28 -17.11 -13.46
N ALA A 141 -15.10 -15.80 -13.58
CA ALA A 141 -14.90 -14.92 -12.43
C ALA A 141 -16.07 -15.01 -11.42
N VAL A 142 -17.30 -15.02 -11.92
CA VAL A 142 -18.49 -15.20 -11.07
C VAL A 142 -18.51 -16.58 -10.40
N ALA A 143 -18.12 -17.64 -11.13
CA ALA A 143 -18.06 -19.00 -10.60
C ALA A 143 -17.02 -19.19 -9.48
N ILE A 144 -15.94 -18.39 -9.48
CA ILE A 144 -14.93 -18.37 -8.41
C ILE A 144 -15.38 -17.48 -7.23
N GLY A 145 -16.49 -16.74 -7.37
CA GLY A 145 -17.02 -15.83 -6.36
C GLY A 145 -16.49 -14.40 -6.47
N MET A 146 -15.84 -14.05 -7.57
CA MET A 146 -15.43 -12.68 -7.87
C MET A 146 -16.58 -11.89 -8.52
N LYS A 147 -16.48 -10.55 -8.51
CA LYS A 147 -17.43 -9.71 -9.26
C LYS A 147 -17.17 -9.86 -10.76
N ARG A 148 -18.23 -9.87 -11.57
CA ARG A 148 -18.13 -9.87 -13.04
C ARG A 148 -17.22 -8.74 -13.56
N SER A 149 -17.27 -7.55 -12.96
CA SER A 149 -16.40 -6.42 -13.35
C SER A 149 -14.90 -6.69 -13.18
N GLN A 150 -14.52 -7.62 -12.30
CA GLN A 150 -13.13 -7.99 -12.03
C GLN A 150 -12.58 -9.05 -13.00
N GLY A 151 -13.42 -9.64 -13.86
CA GLY A 151 -12.96 -10.63 -14.86
C GLY A 151 -11.85 -10.10 -15.77
N LYS A 152 -11.72 -8.78 -15.94
CA LYS A 152 -10.59 -8.16 -16.65
C LYS A 152 -9.23 -8.49 -16.04
N GLN A 153 -9.13 -8.65 -14.72
CA GLN A 153 -7.87 -9.00 -14.04
C GLN A 153 -7.36 -10.38 -14.48
N LEU A 154 -8.27 -11.35 -14.68
CA LEU A 154 -7.93 -12.68 -15.19
C LEU A 154 -7.42 -12.65 -16.65
N ILE A 155 -7.77 -11.60 -17.40
CA ILE A 155 -7.29 -11.39 -18.76
C ILE A 155 -5.94 -10.66 -18.76
N VAL A 156 -5.80 -9.61 -17.95
CA VAL A 156 -4.60 -8.75 -17.93
C VAL A 156 -3.42 -9.45 -17.28
N GLU A 157 -3.63 -10.06 -16.11
CA GLU A 157 -2.57 -10.65 -15.31
C GLU A 157 -2.06 -11.95 -15.95
N THR A 158 -0.78 -11.95 -16.32
CA THR A 158 -0.16 -13.07 -17.04
C THR A 158 -0.17 -14.37 -16.23
N SER A 159 0.02 -14.30 -14.91
CA SER A 159 0.01 -15.49 -14.04
C SER A 159 -1.37 -16.17 -14.03
N LEU A 160 -2.43 -15.41 -13.78
CA LEU A 160 -3.81 -15.88 -13.74
C LEU A 160 -4.26 -16.39 -15.11
N ARG A 161 -3.93 -15.64 -16.19
CA ARG A 161 -4.21 -16.03 -17.57
C ARG A 161 -3.53 -17.35 -17.95
N SER A 162 -2.26 -17.50 -17.59
CA SER A 162 -1.49 -18.71 -17.90
C SER A 162 -2.08 -19.96 -17.21
N ALA A 163 -2.49 -19.84 -15.94
CA ALA A 163 -3.13 -20.93 -15.21
C ALA A 163 -4.44 -21.37 -15.89
N ILE A 164 -5.31 -20.41 -16.24
CA ILE A 164 -6.58 -20.71 -16.93
C ILE A 164 -6.32 -21.32 -18.32
N ASN A 165 -5.37 -20.77 -19.09
CA ASN A 165 -5.05 -21.24 -20.43
C ASN A 165 -4.47 -22.67 -20.43
N ALA A 166 -3.71 -23.04 -19.39
CA ALA A 166 -3.20 -24.40 -19.25
C ALA A 166 -4.36 -25.42 -19.15
N VAL A 167 -5.34 -25.15 -18.28
CA VAL A 167 -6.54 -26.01 -18.13
C VAL A 167 -7.40 -26.00 -19.38
N ALA A 168 -7.57 -24.84 -20.01
CA ALA A 168 -8.32 -24.70 -21.25
C ALA A 168 -7.76 -25.57 -22.37
N THR A 169 -6.43 -25.54 -22.53
CA THR A 169 -5.73 -26.33 -23.55
C THR A 169 -5.92 -27.82 -23.30
N LEU A 170 -5.85 -28.25 -22.04
CA LEU A 170 -6.11 -29.65 -21.67
C LEU A 170 -7.55 -30.10 -22.00
N GLN A 171 -8.52 -29.21 -21.87
CA GLN A 171 -9.92 -29.49 -22.18
C GLN A 171 -10.27 -29.26 -23.67
N GLY A 172 -9.33 -28.81 -24.49
CA GLY A 172 -9.56 -28.51 -25.91
C GLY A 172 -10.32 -27.20 -26.17
N LEU A 173 -10.26 -26.25 -25.24
CA LEU A 173 -10.82 -24.90 -25.40
C LEU A 173 -9.77 -23.92 -25.96
N ASP A 174 -10.24 -22.92 -26.69
CA ASP A 174 -9.41 -21.83 -27.19
C ASP A 174 -8.86 -20.99 -26.02
N PRO A 175 -7.55 -20.71 -25.99
CA PRO A 175 -6.94 -19.94 -24.92
C PRO A 175 -7.47 -18.49 -24.89
N ILE A 176 -7.38 -17.88 -23.71
CA ILE A 176 -7.61 -16.45 -23.51
C ILE A 176 -6.49 -15.71 -24.23
N ASP A 177 -6.85 -15.07 -25.33
CA ASP A 177 -5.99 -14.19 -26.07
C ASP A 177 -6.07 -12.76 -25.52
N VAL A 178 -4.92 -12.10 -25.40
CA VAL A 178 -4.87 -10.67 -25.05
C VAL A 178 -4.91 -9.92 -26.35
N ASN A 179 -5.97 -9.17 -26.61
CA ASN A 179 -5.94 -8.21 -27.71
C ASN A 179 -4.74 -7.27 -27.48
N ASP A 180 -3.82 -7.17 -28.46
CA ASP A 180 -2.61 -6.30 -28.48
C ASP A 180 -2.86 -4.84 -28.06
N GLN A 181 -4.12 -4.39 -28.06
CA GLN A 181 -4.55 -3.06 -27.62
C GLN A 181 -4.27 -2.78 -26.14
N PHE A 182 -4.28 -3.78 -25.26
CA PHE A 182 -3.93 -3.55 -23.85
C PHE A 182 -2.44 -3.22 -23.68
N ASP A 183 -1.55 -3.87 -24.45
CA ASP A 183 -0.12 -3.55 -24.43
C ASP A 183 0.19 -2.20 -25.07
N ALA A 184 -0.60 -1.78 -26.07
CA ALA A 184 -0.45 -0.48 -26.71
C ALA A 184 -0.76 0.68 -25.75
N ASP A 185 -1.86 0.61 -25.00
CA ASP A 185 -2.23 1.65 -24.03
C ASP A 185 -1.23 1.71 -22.87
N ASP A 186 -0.77 0.56 -22.39
CA ASP A 186 0.23 0.47 -21.34
C ASP A 186 1.60 0.99 -21.81
N ALA A 187 1.98 0.73 -23.06
CA ALA A 187 3.18 1.30 -23.68
C ALA A 187 3.07 2.82 -23.85
N VAL A 188 1.88 3.34 -24.20
CA VAL A 188 1.62 4.78 -24.28
C VAL A 188 1.73 5.44 -22.90
N VAL A 189 1.17 4.81 -21.86
CA VAL A 189 1.28 5.27 -20.47
C VAL A 189 2.74 5.26 -20.00
N ARG A 190 3.49 4.16 -20.27
CA ARG A 190 4.93 4.07 -19.95
C ARG A 190 5.75 5.17 -20.64
N LYS A 191 5.52 5.41 -21.94
CA LYS A 191 6.18 6.49 -22.69
C LYS A 191 5.86 7.87 -22.11
N ARG A 192 4.61 8.10 -21.67
CA ARG A 192 4.20 9.36 -21.07
C ARG A 192 4.88 9.60 -19.72
N ILE A 193 4.98 8.58 -18.87
CA ILE A 193 5.69 8.66 -17.58
C ILE A 193 7.18 8.93 -17.81
N ALA A 194 7.82 8.23 -18.75
CA ALA A 194 9.22 8.46 -19.09
C ALA A 194 9.47 9.90 -19.58
N ARG A 195 8.56 10.45 -20.40
CA ARG A 195 8.62 11.84 -20.84
C ARG A 195 8.52 12.83 -19.68
N VAL A 196 7.53 12.66 -18.79
CA VAL A 196 7.35 13.52 -17.61
C VAL A 196 8.58 13.45 -16.68
N ALA A 197 9.19 12.27 -16.54
CA ALA A 197 10.42 12.13 -15.76
C ALA A 197 11.61 12.86 -16.40
N SER A 198 11.75 12.80 -17.73
CA SER A 198 12.78 13.56 -18.46
C SER A 198 12.56 15.07 -18.32
N ASP A 199 11.34 15.54 -18.55
CA ASP A 199 10.99 16.96 -18.45
C ASP A 199 11.26 17.49 -17.03
N ARG A 200 10.96 16.69 -16.00
CA ARG A 200 11.30 17.02 -14.61
C ARG A 200 12.80 17.15 -14.38
N ASN A 201 13.61 16.28 -14.99
CA ASN A 201 15.07 16.32 -14.87
C ASN A 201 15.65 17.56 -15.56
N ASP A 202 15.14 17.90 -16.75
CA ASP A 202 15.55 19.11 -17.46
C ASP A 202 15.14 20.39 -16.70
N LEU A 203 13.93 20.42 -16.13
CA LEU A 203 13.52 21.51 -15.23
C LEU A 203 14.45 21.65 -14.02
N ALA A 204 14.80 20.53 -13.36
CA ALA A 204 15.74 20.56 -12.24
C ALA A 204 17.11 21.10 -12.64
N ARG A 205 17.61 20.75 -13.83
CA ARG A 205 18.86 21.29 -14.39
C ARG A 205 18.76 22.79 -14.61
N THR A 206 17.70 23.27 -15.26
CA THR A 206 17.52 24.71 -15.51
C THR A 206 17.39 25.52 -14.23
N LEU A 207 16.76 24.98 -13.18
CA LEU A 207 16.67 25.62 -11.87
C LEU A 207 18.06 25.77 -11.23
N ALA A 208 18.87 24.70 -11.24
CA ALA A 208 20.23 24.75 -10.72
C ALA A 208 21.12 25.76 -11.47
N GLU A 209 21.00 25.85 -12.80
CA GLU A 209 21.70 26.85 -13.61
C GLU A 209 21.27 28.29 -13.25
N ARG A 210 19.96 28.51 -13.03
CA ARG A 210 19.43 29.82 -12.63
C ARG A 210 19.91 30.21 -11.23
N GLU A 211 19.91 29.30 -10.28
CA GLU A 211 20.43 29.53 -8.93
C GLU A 211 21.92 29.92 -8.97
N ALA A 212 22.74 29.25 -9.79
CA ALA A 212 24.14 29.60 -9.98
C ALA A 212 24.37 30.98 -10.62
N VAL A 213 23.42 31.46 -11.42
CA VAL A 213 23.44 32.83 -11.95
C VAL A 213 23.06 33.84 -10.87
N VAL A 214 22.04 33.55 -10.07
CA VAL A 214 21.60 34.41 -8.96
C VAL A 214 22.74 34.60 -7.96
N GLU A 215 23.48 33.54 -7.60
CA GLU A 215 24.58 33.69 -6.63
C GLU A 215 25.76 34.48 -7.19
N ARG A 216 26.06 34.35 -8.49
CA ARG A 216 27.04 35.23 -9.14
C ARG A 216 26.60 36.70 -9.10
N GLN A 217 25.32 36.98 -9.32
CA GLN A 217 24.78 38.34 -9.25
C GLN A 217 24.83 38.90 -7.82
N ARG A 218 24.47 38.10 -6.80
CA ARG A 218 24.55 38.52 -5.39
C ARG A 218 25.96 38.87 -4.96
N LEU A 219 26.95 38.04 -5.33
CA LEU A 219 28.37 38.33 -5.05
C LEU A 219 28.83 39.61 -5.74
N ARG A 220 28.36 39.86 -6.98
CA ARG A 220 28.70 41.10 -7.69
C ARG A 220 28.10 42.33 -7.01
N ILE A 221 26.83 42.27 -6.60
CA ILE A 221 26.17 43.34 -5.84
C ILE A 221 26.97 43.64 -4.57
N TYR A 222 27.28 42.62 -3.77
CA TYR A 222 28.07 42.78 -2.55
C TYR A 222 29.43 43.45 -2.81
N SER A 223 30.15 43.02 -3.85
CA SER A 223 31.44 43.63 -4.20
C SER A 223 31.31 45.10 -4.64
N LEU A 224 30.22 45.46 -5.32
CA LEU A 224 29.96 46.83 -5.77
C LEU A 224 29.53 47.72 -4.61
N GLU A 225 28.72 47.21 -3.69
CA GLU A 225 28.35 47.90 -2.45
C GLU A 225 29.58 48.20 -1.61
N GLU A 226 30.50 47.24 -1.48
CA GLU A 226 31.76 47.44 -0.76
C GLU A 226 32.65 48.49 -1.41
N GLN A 227 32.75 48.49 -2.74
CA GLN A 227 33.46 49.54 -3.49
C GLN A 227 32.84 50.93 -3.25
N LEU A 228 31.51 51.02 -3.25
CA LEU A 228 30.80 52.26 -2.95
C LEU A 228 31.01 52.70 -1.50
N ARG A 229 31.03 51.77 -0.54
CA ARG A 229 31.31 52.03 0.87
C ARG A 229 32.69 52.66 1.05
N VAL A 230 33.74 52.02 0.54
CA VAL A 230 35.11 52.53 0.60
C VAL A 230 35.23 53.88 -0.11
N ARG A 231 34.58 54.06 -1.26
CA ARG A 231 34.55 55.34 -1.97
C ARG A 231 33.85 56.44 -1.19
N ASN A 232 32.78 56.13 -0.46
CA ASN A 232 32.08 57.10 0.39
C ASN A 232 32.91 57.43 1.63
N GLU A 233 33.55 56.44 2.27
CA GLU A 233 34.44 56.64 3.42
C GLU A 233 35.66 57.51 3.02
N THR A 234 36.27 57.23 1.86
CA THR A 234 37.37 58.05 1.32
C THR A 234 36.90 59.40 0.76
N GLY A 235 35.72 59.46 0.14
CA GLY A 235 35.12 60.68 -0.39
C GLY A 235 34.60 61.64 0.69
N MET A 236 34.27 61.13 1.89
CA MET A 236 34.04 61.96 3.07
C MET A 236 35.34 62.59 3.59
N LEU A 237 36.48 61.91 3.48
CA LEU A 237 37.79 62.49 3.84
C LEU A 237 38.22 63.64 2.90
N PHE A 238 37.66 63.74 1.69
CA PHE A 238 37.96 64.81 0.74
C PHE A 238 36.94 65.97 0.72
N ARG A 239 35.90 65.95 1.56
CA ARG A 239 34.86 67.00 1.58
C ARG A 239 34.90 67.91 2.81
N GLU A 240 35.85 67.73 3.73
CA GLU A 240 35.97 68.59 4.92
C GLU A 240 37.07 69.67 4.85
N GLU A 241 37.80 69.81 3.74
CA GLU A 241 38.76 70.92 3.60
C GLU A 241 38.61 71.64 2.24
N CYS A 242 37.91 72.77 2.27
CA CYS A 242 38.40 74.09 1.82
C CYS A 242 37.22 75.09 1.72
N GLU A 243 37.23 76.07 2.62
CA GLU A 243 36.78 77.46 2.36
C GLU A 243 37.56 78.08 1.18
#